data_AF-A0A3P6T9Y0-F1
#
_entry.id   AF-A0A3P6T9Y0-F1
#
_cell.length_a   1.000
_cell.length_b   1.000
_cell.length_c   1.000
_cell.angle_alpha   90.00
_cell.angle_beta   90.00
_cell.angle_gamma   90.00
#
_symmetry.space_group_name_H-M   'P 1'
#
loop_
_entity.id
_entity.type
_entity.pdbx_description
1 polymer ?
#
loop_
_entity_poly.entity_id
_entity_poly.type
_entity_poly.pdbx_seq_one_letter_code
_entity_poly.pdbx_strand_id
1 'polypeptide(L)'
;MQTLELIRHVKYSFCYVFPYSMRERTRAYHRLNDDVPLEVKQQRHLELAKVFREQSLILNKSLIGSVQLVLVESVCFMIAVLLRNFHSLLYTSIRHNPF
;
A
#
# COMPACT_ATOMS: atom_id res chain seq x y z
N MET A 1 13.82 5.73 -13.53
CA MET A 1 14.19 4.69 -12.53
C MET A 1 13.30 3.47 -12.78
N GLN A 2 13.87 2.26 -12.89
CA GLN A 2 13.12 1.04 -13.22
C GLN A 2 11.95 0.77 -12.25
N THR A 3 12.09 1.05 -10.96
CA THR A 3 11.00 0.84 -9.99
C THR A 3 9.79 1.77 -10.22
N LEU A 4 9.99 2.98 -10.74
CA LEU A 4 8.87 3.87 -11.06
C LEU A 4 8.05 3.32 -12.22
N GLU A 5 8.73 2.77 -13.24
CA GLU A 5 8.06 2.11 -14.37
C GLU A 5 7.24 0.91 -13.89
N LEU A 6 7.79 0.11 -12.98
CA LEU A 6 7.06 -1.00 -12.37
C LEU A 6 5.79 -0.54 -11.66
N ILE A 7 5.86 0.51 -10.82
CA ILE A 7 4.69 1.04 -10.10
C ILE A 7 3.63 1.56 -11.08
N ARG A 8 4.04 2.25 -12.15
CA ARG A 8 3.12 2.76 -13.18
C ARG A 8 2.46 1.63 -13.96
N HIS A 9 3.20 0.56 -14.24
CA HIS A 9 2.71 -0.57 -15.01
C HIS A 9 1.72 -1.42 -14.19
N VAL A 10 2.08 -1.78 -12.95
CA VAL A 10 1.27 -2.68 -12.11
C VAL A 10 0.08 -1.97 -11.45
N LYS A 11 0.20 -0.67 -11.14
CA LYS A 11 -0.85 0.13 -10.50
C LYS A 11 -1.32 -0.46 -9.17
N TYR A 12 -0.45 -0.47 -8.18
CA TYR A 12 -0.80 -0.94 -6.83
C TYR A 12 -1.88 -0.06 -6.18
N SER A 13 -2.89 -0.69 -5.55
CA SER A 13 -3.88 0.02 -4.72
C SER A 13 -3.26 0.54 -3.42
N PHE A 14 -2.39 -0.27 -2.81
CA PHE A 14 -1.62 0.07 -1.61
C PHE A 14 -0.13 -0.24 -1.81
N CYS A 15 0.77 0.63 -1.32
CA CYS A 15 2.21 0.43 -1.41
C CYS A 15 2.90 1.01 -0.16
N TYR A 16 3.92 0.31 0.33
CA TYR A 16 4.81 0.78 1.38
C TYR A 16 6.22 0.88 0.81
N VAL A 17 6.84 2.05 0.93
CA VAL A 17 8.18 2.32 0.45
C VAL A 17 9.00 2.86 1.60
N PHE A 18 10.17 2.29 1.85
CA PHE A 18 11.07 2.73 2.90
C PHE A 18 12.48 2.90 2.32
N PRO A 19 13.15 4.05 2.54
CA PRO A 19 14.56 4.19 2.26
C PRO A 19 15.38 3.09 2.95
N TYR A 20 16.38 2.56 2.26
CA TYR A 20 17.30 1.60 2.87
C TYR A 20 18.10 2.26 4.01
N SER A 21 18.21 1.53 5.12
CA SER A 21 19.09 1.85 6.23
C SER A 21 19.92 0.63 6.63
N MET A 22 21.17 0.88 6.99
CA MET A 22 22.07 -0.15 7.52
C MET A 22 21.54 -0.66 8.86
N ARG A 23 21.49 -1.98 8.99
CA ARG A 23 21.11 -2.67 10.21
C ARG A 23 22.08 -3.80 10.48
N GLU A 24 22.64 -3.81 11.68
CA GLU A 24 23.51 -4.88 12.14
C GLU A 24 22.82 -6.24 12.00
N ARG A 25 23.62 -7.30 11.85
CA ARG A 25 23.16 -8.69 11.71
C ARG A 25 22.32 -8.97 10.45
N THR A 26 22.35 -8.09 9.44
CA THR A 26 21.74 -8.36 8.13
C THR A 26 22.77 -8.79 7.10
N ARG A 27 22.38 -9.62 6.14
CA ARG A 27 23.26 -10.05 5.05
C ARG A 27 23.75 -8.87 4.20
N ALA A 28 22.90 -7.85 4.04
CA ALA A 28 23.22 -6.62 3.35
C ALA A 28 24.32 -5.85 4.09
N TYR A 29 24.23 -5.71 5.42
CA TYR A 29 25.26 -5.05 6.22
C TYR A 29 26.66 -5.65 6.05
N HIS A 30 26.75 -6.98 5.91
CA HIS A 30 28.04 -7.67 5.76
C HIS A 30 28.60 -7.68 4.34
N ARG A 31 27.78 -7.44 3.31
CA ARG A 31 28.18 -7.68 1.90
C ARG A 31 27.99 -6.49 0.97
N LEU A 32 27.20 -5.49 1.38
CA LEU A 32 26.86 -4.34 0.57
C LEU A 32 27.31 -3.09 1.29
N ASN A 33 27.89 -2.18 0.53
CA ASN A 33 28.16 -0.83 0.99
C ASN A 33 26.97 0.06 0.64
N ASP A 34 26.60 0.94 1.55
CA ASP A 34 25.53 1.93 1.34
C ASP A 34 26.15 3.21 0.77
N ASP A 35 26.28 3.25 -0.55
CA ASP A 35 26.96 4.31 -1.31
C ASP A 35 26.01 5.45 -1.75
N VAL A 36 24.75 5.41 -1.33
CA VAL A 36 23.73 6.38 -1.73
C VAL A 36 23.53 7.44 -0.64
N PRO A 37 23.75 8.73 -0.94
CA PRO A 37 23.49 9.82 0.00
C PRO A 37 22.04 9.88 0.49
N LEU A 38 21.85 10.39 1.71
CA LEU A 38 20.53 10.46 2.35
C LEU A 38 19.55 11.31 1.55
N GLU A 39 20.02 12.41 0.98
CA GLU A 39 19.24 13.35 0.17
C GLU A 39 18.68 12.64 -1.08
N VAL A 40 19.52 11.83 -1.74
CA VAL A 40 19.12 11.05 -2.91
C VAL A 40 18.06 10.00 -2.53
N LYS A 41 18.23 9.33 -1.38
CA LYS A 41 17.23 8.37 -0.88
C LYS A 41 15.89 9.03 -0.58
N GLN A 42 15.92 10.19 0.05
CA GLN A 42 14.72 10.94 0.39
C GLN A 42 14.01 11.44 -0.87
N GLN A 43 14.74 11.99 -1.83
CA GLN A 43 14.19 12.42 -3.11
C GLN A 43 13.52 11.26 -3.85
N ARG A 44 14.18 10.10 -3.95
CA ARG A 44 13.62 8.89 -4.57
C ARG A 44 12.36 8.40 -3.85
N HIS A 45 12.36 8.41 -2.52
CA HIS A 45 11.19 8.02 -1.73
C HIS A 45 9.99 8.94 -1.99
N LEU A 46 10.21 10.25 -2.06
CA LEU A 46 9.16 11.22 -2.38
C LEU A 46 8.62 11.02 -3.81
N GLU A 47 9.49 10.75 -4.77
CA GLU A 47 9.10 10.46 -6.15
C GLU A 47 8.24 9.19 -6.26
N LEU A 48 8.67 8.11 -5.59
CA LEU A 48 7.90 6.85 -5.52
C LEU A 48 6.53 7.07 -4.85
N ALA A 49 6.50 7.81 -3.74
CA ALA A 49 5.26 8.12 -3.03
C ALA A 49 4.29 8.95 -3.89
N LYS A 50 4.82 9.90 -4.67
CA LYS A 50 4.01 10.70 -5.60
C LYS A 50 3.35 9.82 -6.67
N VAL A 51 4.15 9.02 -7.38
CA VAL A 51 3.65 8.15 -8.46
C VAL A 51 2.64 7.12 -7.93
N PHE A 52 2.93 6.51 -6.77
CA PHE A 52 2.00 5.59 -6.13
C PHE A 52 0.66 6.28 -5.78
N ARG A 53 0.68 7.47 -5.17
CA ARG A 53 -0.54 8.20 -4.82
C ARG A 53 -1.38 8.57 -6.04
N GLU A 54 -0.75 8.95 -7.15
CA GLU A 54 -1.44 9.22 -8.41
C GLU A 54 -2.20 7.98 -8.90
N GLN A 55 -1.57 6.80 -8.91
CA GLN A 55 -2.21 5.55 -9.33
C GLN A 55 -3.31 5.10 -8.36
N SER A 56 -3.04 5.16 -7.05
CA SER A 56 -4.01 4.80 -6.01
C SER A 56 -5.27 5.69 -6.10
N LEU A 57 -5.10 6.99 -6.37
CA LEU A 57 -6.24 7.90 -6.56
C LEU A 57 -7.10 7.51 -7.77
N ILE A 58 -6.48 7.12 -8.90
CA ILE A 58 -7.21 6.66 -10.09
C ILE A 58 -8.05 5.42 -9.76
N LEU A 59 -7.45 4.44 -9.08
CA LEU A 59 -8.15 3.23 -8.66
C LEU A 59 -9.29 3.54 -7.70
N ASN A 60 -9.04 4.35 -6.67
CA ASN A 60 -10.07 4.73 -5.70
C ASN A 60 -11.23 5.49 -6.36
N LYS A 61 -10.95 6.37 -7.34
CA LYS A 61 -11.98 7.05 -8.11
C LYS A 61 -12.82 6.09 -8.95
N SER A 62 -12.24 5.03 -9.49
CA SER A 62 -13.00 4.01 -10.24
C SER A 62 -13.98 3.22 -9.38
N LEU A 63 -13.82 3.23 -8.04
CA LEU A 63 -14.73 2.58 -7.10
C LEU A 63 -15.93 3.45 -6.72
N ILE A 64 -15.95 4.74 -7.10
CA ILE A 64 -17.07 5.64 -6.81
C ILE A 64 -18.32 5.14 -7.54
N GLY A 65 -19.44 5.01 -6.80
CA GLY A 65 -20.70 4.49 -7.34
C GLY A 65 -20.81 2.96 -7.36
N SER A 66 -19.77 2.24 -6.95
CA SER A 66 -19.83 0.79 -6.76
C SER A 66 -20.37 0.42 -5.38
N VAL A 67 -21.07 -0.72 -5.29
CA VAL A 67 -21.46 -1.32 -4.01
C VAL A 67 -20.27 -2.12 -3.46
N GLN A 68 -19.86 -1.82 -2.22
CA GLN A 68 -18.71 -2.45 -1.56
C GLN A 68 -19.13 -3.13 -0.26
N LEU A 69 -18.56 -4.31 0.02
CA LEU A 69 -18.72 -4.97 1.31
C LEU A 69 -17.78 -4.31 2.33
N VAL A 70 -18.35 -3.91 3.46
CA VAL A 70 -17.65 -3.18 4.51
C VAL A 70 -17.70 -3.94 5.84
N LEU A 71 -16.58 -3.93 6.56
CA LEU A 71 -16.55 -4.33 7.97
C LEU A 71 -16.84 -3.10 8.84
N VAL A 72 -17.83 -3.21 9.72
CA VAL A 72 -18.07 -2.22 10.78
C VAL A 72 -17.23 -2.61 11.99
N GLU A 73 -16.11 -1.92 12.21
CA GLU A 73 -15.21 -2.23 13.34
C GLU A 73 -15.66 -1.58 14.65
N SER A 74 -16.31 -0.41 14.57
CA SER A 74 -16.81 0.33 15.74
C SER A 74 -17.87 1.35 15.33
N VAL A 75 -18.84 1.58 16.22
CA VAL A 75 -19.83 2.66 16.05
C VAL A 75 -19.44 3.79 16.99
N CYS A 76 -18.91 4.89 16.45
CA CYS A 76 -18.73 6.09 17.25
C CYS A 76 -20.07 6.82 17.36
N PHE A 77 -20.48 7.18 18.58
CA PHE A 77 -21.75 7.89 18.84
C PHE A 77 -21.82 9.28 18.17
N MET A 78 -20.74 9.71 17.52
CA MET A 78 -20.67 10.90 16.69
C MET A 78 -20.27 10.52 15.25
N ILE A 79 -21.25 10.05 14.46
CA ILE A 79 -21.35 10.02 12.98
C ILE A 79 -20.22 9.31 12.18
N ALA A 80 -19.15 8.84 12.80
CA ALA A 80 -18.06 8.14 12.10
C ALA A 80 -18.12 6.63 12.35
N VAL A 81 -18.64 5.89 11.37
CA VAL A 81 -18.44 4.44 11.30
C VAL A 81 -17.11 4.20 10.58
N LEU A 82 -16.17 3.53 11.25
CA LEU A 82 -14.93 3.12 10.61
C LEU A 82 -15.22 1.90 9.73
N LEU A 83 -15.28 2.14 8.43
CA LEU A 83 -15.56 1.12 7.41
C LEU A 83 -14.24 0.73 6.72
N ARG A 84 -13.90 -0.56 6.76
CA ARG A 84 -12.83 -1.12 5.93
C ARG A 84 -13.44 -1.88 4.75
N ASN A 85 -12.98 -1.55 3.53
CA ASN A 85 -13.33 -2.29 2.33
C ASN A 85 -12.58 -3.63 2.30
N PHE A 86 -13.29 -4.74 2.10
CA PHE A 86 -12.76 -6.11 2.14
C PHE A 86 -11.90 -6.52 0.93
N HIS A 87 -11.38 -5.60 0.12
CA HIS A 87 -10.79 -5.92 -1.19
C HIS A 87 -9.45 -6.68 -1.15
N SER A 88 -8.91 -7.07 0.01
CA SER A 88 -7.60 -7.73 0.11
C SER A 88 -7.52 -9.01 0.94
N LEU A 89 -8.64 -9.54 1.47
CA LEU A 89 -8.65 -10.82 2.18
C LEU A 89 -9.41 -11.86 1.35
N LEU A 90 -8.64 -12.75 0.75
CA LEU A 90 -8.97 -14.11 0.32
C LEU A 90 -10.46 -14.42 0.19
N TYR A 91 -10.89 -14.64 -1.06
CA TYR A 91 -12.07 -15.42 -1.42
C TYR A 91 -11.97 -16.83 -0.78
N THR A 92 -12.26 -16.97 0.50
CA THR A 92 -12.69 -18.25 1.07
C THR A 92 -14.20 -18.27 0.98
N SER A 93 -14.66 -18.99 -0.04
CA SER A 93 -16.03 -19.47 -0.17
C SER A 93 -16.44 -20.15 1.13
N ILE A 94 -17.19 -19.43 1.97
CA ILE A 94 -18.04 -20.05 2.97
C ILE A 94 -19.38 -20.20 2.26
N ARG A 95 -19.55 -21.36 1.63
CA ARG A 95 -20.86 -21.88 1.25
C ARG A 95 -21.80 -21.72 2.44
N HIS A 96 -23.01 -21.30 2.15
CA HIS A 96 -24.21 -21.50 2.96
C HIS A 96 -24.06 -22.70 3.90
N ASN A 97 -24.12 -22.47 5.20
CA ASN A 97 -24.57 -23.49 6.13
C ASN A 97 -25.75 -22.89 6.91
N PRO A 98 -26.97 -23.43 6.76
CA PRO A 98 -28.15 -22.92 7.43
C PRO A 98 -28.26 -23.61 8.79
N PHE A 99 -27.74 -22.97 9.84
CA PHE A 99 -28.16 -23.12 11.23
C PHE A 99 -27.92 -21.80 11.95
#